data_AF-A0A937V470-F1
#
_entry.id   AF-A0A937V470-F1
#
_cell.length_a   1.000
_cell.length_b   1.000
_cell.length_c   1.000
_cell.angle_alpha   90.00
_cell.angle_beta   90.00
_cell.angle_gamma   90.00
#
_symmetry.space_group_name_H-M   'P 1'
#
loop_
_entity.id
_entity.type
_entity.pdbx_description
1 polymer ?
#
loop_
_entity_poly.entity_id
_entity_poly.type
_entity_poly.pdbx_seq_one_letter_code
_entity_poly.pdbx_strand_id
1 'polypeptide(L)' 'MTPVSKRFTITVPDSVYEDLEHWSDQQGRPAANLAAFLVEVGILAAKERGEIQPKKPDSKGK' A
#
# COMPACT_ATOMS: atom_id res chain seq x y z
N MET A 1 11.36 -16.76 -8.00
CA MET A 1 11.42 -16.12 -6.67
C MET A 1 10.04 -15.58 -6.37
N THR A 2 9.36 -16.05 -5.33
CA THR A 2 8.08 -15.49 -4.90
C THR A 2 8.31 -14.07 -4.34
N PRO A 3 7.51 -13.06 -4.74
CA PRO A 3 7.60 -11.75 -4.14
C PRO A 3 7.27 -11.86 -2.64
N VAL A 4 8.19 -11.42 -1.79
CA VAL A 4 8.01 -11.41 -0.33
C VAL A 4 7.39 -10.09 0.10
N SER A 5 6.22 -10.15 0.73
CA SER A 5 5.60 -8.99 1.36
C SER A 5 6.49 -8.46 2.48
N LYS A 6 6.69 -7.14 2.51
CA LYS A 6 7.38 -6.44 3.61
C LYS A 6 6.35 -5.83 4.53
N ARG A 7 6.50 -6.05 5.85
CA ARG A 7 5.63 -5.45 6.87
C ARG A 7 6.32 -4.23 7.46
N PHE A 8 5.58 -3.13 7.57
CA PHE A 8 6.00 -1.90 8.22
C PHE A 8 4.77 -1.24 8.86
N THR A 9 5.00 -0.27 9.75
CA THR A 9 3.95 0.47 10.46
C THR A 9 3.81 1.86 9.85
N ILE A 10 2.56 2.33 9.69
CA ILE A 10 2.24 3.69 9.30
C ILE A 10 1.38 4.35 10.38
N THR A 11 1.55 5.66 10.55
CA THR A 11 0.68 6.48 11.40
C THR A 11 -0.14 7.37 10.50
N VAL A 12 -1.46 7.39 10.72
CA VAL A 12 -2.41 8.23 9.99
C VAL A 12 -3.22 9.07 10.99
N PRO A 13 -3.79 10.21 10.58
CA PRO A 13 -4.70 10.97 11.43
C PRO A 13 -5.93 10.14 11.83
N ASP A 14 -6.48 10.42 13.01
CA ASP A 14 -7.64 9.70 13.56
C ASP A 14 -8.83 9.68 12.58
N SER A 15 -9.14 10.82 11.97
CA SER A 15 -10.22 10.93 10.98
C SER A 15 -10.04 9.99 9.78
N VAL A 16 -8.79 9.77 9.35
CA VAL A 16 -8.47 8.86 8.25
C VAL A 16 -8.64 7.40 8.70
N TYR A 17 -8.30 7.11 9.97
CA TYR A 17 -8.48 5.78 10.52
C TYR A 17 -9.97 5.43 10.68
N GLU A 18 -10.80 6.37 11.13
CA GLU A 18 -12.26 6.18 11.25
C GLU A 18 -12.90 5.86 9.90
N ASP A 19 -12.57 6.62 8.85
CA ASP A 19 -13.05 6.36 7.49
C ASP A 19 -12.58 4.99 6.96
N LEU A 20 -11.32 4.63 7.25
CA LEU A 20 -10.74 3.36 6.86
C LEU A 20 -11.42 2.19 7.57
N GLU A 21 -11.65 2.30 8.87
CA GLU A 21 -12.32 1.30 9.70
C GLU A 21 -13.74 1.07 9.18
N HIS A 22 -14.51 2.15 9.02
CA HIS A 22 -15.87 2.09 8.49
C HIS A 22 -15.93 1.42 7.11
N TRP A 23 -15.04 1.78 6.21
CA TRP A 23 -15.01 1.18 4.87
C TRP A 23 -14.56 -0.29 4.90
N SER A 24 -13.67 -0.66 5.81
CA SER A 24 -13.20 -2.04 5.96
C SER A 24 -14.30 -2.97 6.51
N ASP A 25 -15.11 -2.47 7.44
CA ASP A 25 -16.25 -3.17 8.02
C ASP A 25 -17.32 -3.47 6.97
N GLN A 26 -17.62 -2.49 6.11
CA GLN A 26 -18.54 -2.68 4.97
C GLN A 26 -18.09 -3.81 4.03
N GLN A 27 -16.78 -4.07 3.93
CA GLN A 27 -16.22 -5.12 3.10
C GLN A 27 -15.98 -6.45 3.85
N GLY A 28 -16.24 -6.49 5.15
CA GLY A 28 -15.99 -7.66 5.99
C GLY A 28 -14.51 -8.06 6.05
N ARG A 29 -13.59 -7.10 6.01
CA ARG A 29 -12.14 -7.35 6.04
C ARG A 29 -11.42 -6.46 7.06
N PRO A 30 -10.28 -6.90 7.62
CA PRO A 30 -9.52 -6.05 8.55
C PRO A 30 -9.05 -4.73 7.91
N ALA A 31 -9.10 -3.64 8.67
CA ALA A 31 -8.61 -2.31 8.25
C ALA A 31 -7.17 -2.35 7.71
N ALA A 32 -6.29 -3.15 8.33
CA ALA A 32 -4.91 -3.34 7.86
C ALA A 32 -4.81 -3.92 6.42
N ASN A 33 -5.74 -4.80 6.04
CA ASN A 33 -5.77 -5.37 4.69
C ASN A 33 -6.28 -4.34 3.68
N LEU A 34 -7.30 -3.55 4.04
CA LEU A 34 -7.76 -2.43 3.23
C LEU A 34 -6.63 -1.41 3.05
N ALA A 35 -5.93 -1.02 4.12
CA ALA A 35 -4.80 -0.10 4.05
C ALA A 35 -3.70 -0.63 3.12
N ALA A 36 -3.33 -1.90 3.23
CA ALA A 36 -2.32 -2.51 2.36
C ALA A 36 -2.71 -2.41 0.87
N PHE A 37 -3.98 -2.69 0.56
CA PHE A 37 -4.51 -2.54 -0.80
C PHE A 37 -4.51 -1.09 -1.28
N LEU A 38 -4.93 -0.14 -0.45
CA LEU A 38 -4.96 1.29 -0.81
C LEU A 38 -3.56 1.84 -1.05
N VAL A 39 -2.58 1.42 -0.25
CA VAL A 39 -1.17 1.77 -0.47
C VAL A 39 -0.68 1.22 -1.80
N GLU A 40 -1.01 -0.02 -2.13
CA GLU A 40 -0.65 -0.61 -3.43
C GLU A 40 -1.25 0.17 -4.59
N VAL A 41 -2.57 0.41 -4.58
CA VAL A 41 -3.27 1.19 -5.61
C VAL A 41 -2.69 2.60 -5.74
N GLY A 42 -2.40 3.27 -4.63
CA GLY A 42 -1.77 4.60 -4.63
C GLY A 42 -0.41 4.62 -5.31
N ILE A 43 0.43 3.60 -5.05
CA ILE A 43 1.74 3.46 -5.70
C ILE A 43 1.59 3.13 -7.20
N LEU A 44 0.64 2.29 -7.60
CA LEU A 44 0.37 2.04 -9.02
C LEU A 44 -0.05 3.33 -9.73
N ALA A 45 -1.00 4.07 -9.18
CA ALA A 45 -1.48 5.31 -9.76
C ALA A 45 -0.37 6.37 -9.86
N ALA A 46 0.51 6.46 -8.86
CA ALA A 46 1.67 7.35 -8.89
C ALA A 46 2.69 6.96 -9.99
N LYS A 47 2.85 5.66 -10.28
CA LYS A 47 3.67 5.21 -11.42
C LYS A 47 3.03 5.56 -12.75
N GLU A 48 1.71 5.38 -12.88
CA GLU A 48 0.96 5.73 -14.09
C GLU A 48 1.03 7.23 -14.40
N ARG A 49 1.01 8.07 -13.36
CA ARG A 49 1.20 9.53 -13.47
C ARG A 49 2.66 9.97 -13.67
N GLY A 50 3.62 9.05 -13.59
CA GLY A 50 5.05 9.35 -13.72
C GLY A 50 5.68 10.05 -12.52
N GLU A 51 4.99 10.11 -11.37
CA GLU A 51 5.51 10.68 -10.11
C GLU A 51 6.60 9.81 -9.49
N ILE A 52 6.45 8.49 -9.65
CA ILE A 52 7.42 7.50 -9.18
C ILE A 52 8.09 6.89 -10.40
N GLN A 53 9.39 7.13 -10.53
CA GLN A 53 10.18 6.47 -11.57
C GLN A 53 10.20 4.95 -11.30
N PRO A 54 10.01 4.11 -12.33
CA PRO A 54 10.12 2.66 -12.17
C PRO A 54 11.53 2.35 -11.66
N LYS A 55 11.60 1.69 -10.50
CA LYS A 55 12.88 1.28 -9.91
C LYS A 55 13.58 0.40 -10.94
N LYS A 56 14.76 0.81 -11.42
CA LYS A 56 15.59 -0.06 -12.28
C LYS A 56 15.75 -1.40 -11.54
N PRO A 57 15.61 -2.54 -12.24
CA PRO A 57 15.86 -3.83 -11.61
C PRO A 57 17.26 -3.77 -11.01
N ASP A 58 17.33 -3.95 -9.70
CA ASP A 58 18.58 -3.91 -8.94
C ASP A 58 19.45 -5.04 -9.51
N SER A 59 20.41 -4.70 -10.38
CA SER A 59 21.51 -5.60 -10.71
C SER A 59 22.39 -5.72 -9.47
N LYS A 60 21.89 -6.39 -8.42
CA LYS A 60 22.76 -6.96 -7.41
C LYS A 60 23.47 -8.14 -8.04
N GLY A 61 24.53 -7.80 -8.75
CA GLY A 61 25.62 -8.72 -9.04
C GLY A 61 26.35 -9.09 -7.76
N LYS A 62 26.81 -10.35 -7.78
CA LYS A 62 27.74 -11.04 -6.88
C LYS A 62 27.17 -11.66 -5.60
#